data_AF-A0A420CU74-F1
#
_entry.id   AF-A0A420CU74-F1
#
_cell.length_a   1.000
_cell.length_b   1.000
_cell.length_c   1.000
_cell.angle_alpha   90.00
_cell.angle_beta   90.00
_cell.angle_gamma   90.00
#
_symmetry.space_group_name_H-M   'P 1'
#
loop_
_entity.id
_entity.type
_entity.pdbx_description
1 polymer ?
#
loop_
_entity_poly.entity_id
_entity_poly.type
_entity_poly.pdbx_seq_one_letter_code
_entity_poly.pdbx_strand_id
1 'polypeptide(L)' 'MPLNDTQFIQQAVNLQVEMEVETDKNIARQQYAEKLLKLIKEYLKSASIDITGTSNQGAFTGTGKIT' A
#
# COMPACT_ATOMS: atom_id res chain seq x y z
N MET A 1 -7.05 -10.86 -5.66
CA MET A 1 -7.71 -9.53 -5.88
C MET A 1 -6.66 -8.45 -6.17
N PRO A 2 -6.99 -7.35 -6.90
CA PRO A 2 -6.04 -6.26 -7.16
C PRO A 2 -5.74 -5.45 -5.90
N LEU A 3 -4.59 -4.79 -5.89
CA LEU A 3 -4.18 -3.84 -4.85
C LEU A 3 -5.21 -2.70 -4.71
N ASN A 4 -5.28 -2.04 -3.55
CA ASN A 4 -6.25 -0.95 -3.34
C ASN A 4 -5.76 0.39 -3.92
N ASP A 5 -5.77 0.49 -5.25
CA ASP A 5 -5.26 1.63 -6.02
C ASP A 5 -5.99 2.92 -5.65
N THR A 6 -7.32 2.86 -5.50
CA THR A 6 -8.16 4.01 -5.14
C THR A 6 -7.74 4.62 -3.81
N GLN A 7 -7.51 3.79 -2.79
CA GLN A 7 -7.08 4.27 -1.49
C GLN A 7 -5.67 4.86 -1.53
N PHE A 8 -4.74 4.21 -2.25
CA PHE A 8 -3.37 4.71 -2.39
C PHE A 8 -3.33 6.07 -3.07
N ILE A 9 -4.05 6.25 -4.18
CA ILE A 9 -4.12 7.53 -4.90
C ILE A 9 -4.66 8.64 -4.00
N GLN A 10 -5.76 8.38 -3.28
CA GLN A 10 -6.33 9.38 -2.37
C GLN A 10 -5.34 9.79 -1.26
N GLN A 11 -4.63 8.81 -0.68
CA GLN A 11 -3.64 9.08 0.35
C GLN A 11 -2.41 9.84 -0.18
N ALA A 12 -1.96 9.53 -1.41
CA ALA A 12 -0.87 10.25 -2.05
C ALA A 12 -1.22 11.72 -2.33
N VAL A 13 -2.45 11.99 -2.78
CA VAL A 13 -2.95 13.37 -2.95
C VAL A 13 -2.99 14.11 -1.62
N ASN A 14 -3.53 13.48 -0.57
CA ASN A 14 -3.57 14.08 0.76
C ASN A 14 -2.17 14.39 1.30
N LEU A 15 -1.20 13.51 1.04
CA LEU A 15 0.21 13.74 1.40
C LEU A 15 0.78 14.96 0.67
N GLN A 16 0.47 15.16 -0.61
CA GLN A 16 0.92 16.37 -1.32
C GLN A 16 0.35 17.64 -0.70
N VAL A 17 -0.94 17.65 -0.38
CA VAL A 17 -1.59 18.79 0.30
C VAL A 17 -0.96 19.07 1.66
N GLU A 18 -0.59 18.03 2.43
CA GLU A 18 0.11 18.19 3.71
C GLU A 18 1.47 18.91 3.54
N MET A 19 2.19 18.63 2.45
CA MET A 19 3.52 19.21 2.21
C MET A 19 3.47 20.65 1.69
N GLU A 20 2.35 21.10 1.11
CA GLU A 20 2.17 22.48 0.65
C GLU A 20 2.20 23.50 1.81
N VAL A 21 1.89 23.04 3.02
CA VAL A 21 1.84 23.88 4.23
C VAL A 21 3.22 24.07 4.87
N GLU A 22 4.22 23.28 4.47
CA GLU A 22 5.56 23.30 5.06
C GLU A 22 6.42 24.41 4.44
N THR A 23 7.03 25.23 5.30
CA THR A 23 7.81 26.40 4.87
C THR A 23 9.27 26.06 4.58
N ASP A 24 9.80 25.04 5.25
CA ASP A 24 11.14 24.51 4.97
C ASP A 24 11.06 23.41 3.90
N LYS A 25 11.47 23.76 2.69
CA LYS A 25 11.46 22.85 1.53
C LYS A 25 12.36 21.62 1.69
N ASN A 26 13.42 21.69 2.51
CA ASN A 26 14.29 20.54 2.72
C ASN A 26 13.66 19.55 3.69
N ILE A 27 13.04 20.06 4.75
CA ILE A 27 12.27 19.23 5.70
C ILE A 27 11.06 18.60 4.99
N ALA A 28 10.32 19.39 4.20
CA ALA A 28 9.16 18.90 3.44
C ALA A 28 9.52 17.74 2.51
N ARG A 29 10.65 17.82 1.78
CA ARG A 29 11.11 16.75 0.89
C ARG A 29 11.44 15.47 1.63
N GLN A 30 12.13 15.58 2.77
CA GLN A 30 12.48 14.42 3.59
C GLN A 30 11.22 13.75 4.15
N GLN A 31 10.32 14.55 4.73
CA GLN A 31 9.05 14.05 5.28
C GLN A 31 8.16 13.42 4.21
N TYR A 32 8.07 14.04 3.03
CA TYR A 32 7.36 13.48 1.89
C TYR A 32 7.90 12.11 1.50
N ALA A 33 9.23 11.96 1.39
CA ALA A 33 9.86 10.69 1.02
C ALA A 33 9.57 9.58 2.06
N GLU A 34 9.68 9.90 3.35
CA GLU A 34 9.40 8.95 4.43
C GLU A 34 7.93 8.52 4.47
N LYS A 35 7.01 9.47 4.34
CA LYS A 35 5.56 9.21 4.32
C LYS A 35 5.13 8.46 3.07
N LEU A 36 5.70 8.79 1.90
CA LEU A 36 5.45 8.07 0.65
C LEU A 36 5.92 6.62 0.74
N LEU A 37 7.11 6.36 1.30
CA LEU A 37 7.60 5.00 1.52
C LEU A 37 6.65 4.20 2.41
N LYS A 38 6.11 4.81 3.46
CA LYS A 38 5.11 4.18 4.33
C LYS A 38 3.84 3.83 3.54
N LEU A 39 3.31 4.76 2.75
CA LEU A 39 2.14 4.52 1.91
C LEU A 39 2.33 3.39 0.91
N ILE A 40 3.51 3.31 0.27
CA ILE A 40 3.83 2.22 -0.66
C ILE A 40 3.84 0.87 0.08
N LYS A 41 4.40 0.81 1.30
CA LYS A 41 4.39 -0.41 2.11
C LYS A 41 2.96 -0.83 2.49
N GLU A 42 2.11 0.11 2.89
CA GLU A 42 0.71 -0.16 3.21
C GLU A 42 -0.07 -0.63 1.99
N TYR A 43 0.17 -0.01 0.84
CA TYR A 43 -0.41 -0.41 -0.43
C TYR A 43 -0.04 -1.84 -0.81
N LEU A 44 1.25 -2.23 -0.71
CA LEU A 44 1.68 -3.62 -0.95
C LEU A 44 1.04 -4.60 0.04
N LYS A 45 0.87 -4.22 1.32
CA LYS A 45 0.19 -5.05 2.33
C LYS A 45 -1.31 -5.19 2.09
N SER A 46 -1.92 -4.32 1.27
CA SER A 46 -3.33 -4.48 0.86
C SER A 46 -3.54 -5.65 -0.09
N ALA A 47 -2.46 -6.23 -0.65
CA ALA A 47 -2.55 -7.39 -1.53
C ALA A 47 -3.16 -8.61 -0.80
N SER A 48 -4.18 -9.19 -1.42
CA SER A 48 -4.72 -10.50 -1.06
C SER A 48 -4.37 -11.50 -2.15
N ILE A 49 -3.62 -12.53 -1.78
CA ILE A 49 -3.16 -13.58 -2.68
C ILE A 49 -4.06 -14.79 -2.49
N ASP A 50 -4.81 -15.14 -3.53
CA ASP A 50 -5.63 -16.34 -3.54
C ASP A 50 -4.76 -17.53 -3.93
N ILE A 51 -4.71 -18.54 -3.07
CA ILE A 51 -3.91 -19.75 -3.25
C ILE A 51 -4.88 -20.88 -3.57
N THR A 52 -4.78 -21.43 -4.78
CA THR A 52 -5.56 -22.59 -5.21
C THR A 52 -4.64 -23.79 -5.35
N GLY A 53 -5.03 -24.94 -4.82
CA GLY A 53 -4.28 -26.18 -4.94
C GLY A 53 -5.17 -27.41 -5.01
N THR A 54 -4.56 -28.55 -5.32
CA THR A 54 -5.22 -29.84 -5.32
C THR A 54 -4.40 -30.82 -4.50
N SER A 55 -5.08 -31.61 -3.68
CA SER A 55 -4.48 -32.66 -2.86
C SER A 55 -5.19 -33.99 -3.15
N ASN A 56 -4.70 -35.07 -2.55
CA ASN A 56 -5.35 -36.38 -2.62
C ASN A 56 -6.77 -36.37 -2.00
N GLN A 57 -7.14 -35.30 -1.27
CA GLN A 57 -8.48 -35.06 -0.69
C GLN A 57 -9.36 -34.13 -1.53
N GLY A 58 -8.89 -33.67 -2.70
CA GLY A 58 -9.61 -32.75 -3.58
C GLY A 58 -9.00 -31.34 -3.64
N ALA A 59 -9.72 -30.42 -4.29
CA ALA A 59 -9.32 -29.03 -4.42
C ALA A 59 -9.39 -28.29 -3.08
N PHE A 60 -8.43 -27.41 -2.83
CA PHE A 60 -8.44 -26.51 -1.69
C PHE A 60 -8.12 -25.08 -2.12
N THR A 61 -8.63 -24.13 -1.34
CA THR A 61 -8.38 -22.70 -1.50
C THR A 61 -7.89 -22.13 -0.18
N GLY A 62 -6.90 -21.24 -0.23
CA GLY A 62 -6.43 -20.46 0.91
C GLY A 62 -6.23 -19.00 0.51
N THR A 63 -6.10 -18.12 1.49
CA THR A 63 -5.82 -16.70 1.26
C THR A 63 -4.57 -16.30 2.02
N GLY A 64 -3.55 -15.83 1.29
CA GLY A 64 -2.34 -15.24 1.83
C GLY A 64 -2.44 -13.72 1.92
N LYS A 65 -1.85 -13.14 2.97
CA LYS A 65 -1.67 -11.69 3.12
C LYS A 65 -0.20 -11.35 3.27
N ILE A 66 0.20 -10.22 2.67
CA ILE A 66 1.53 -9.64 2.90
C ILE A 66 1.46 -8.84 4.21
N THR A 67 2.28 -9.19 5.21
CA THR A 67 2.31 -8.56 6.55
C THR A 67 3.59 -7.81 6.83
#